data_AF-A0A7Y4TVD4-F1
#
_entry.id   AF-A0A7Y4TVD4-F1
#
_cell.length_a   1.000
_cell.length_b   1.000
_cell.length_c   1.000
_cell.angle_alpha   90.00
_cell.angle_beta   90.00
_cell.angle_gamma   90.00
#
_symmetry.space_group_name_H-M   'P 1'
#
loop_
_entity.id
_entity.type
_entity.pdbx_description
1 polymer ?
#
loop_
_entity_poly.entity_id
_entity_poly.type
_entity_poly.pdbx_seq_one_letter_code
_entity_poly.pdbx_strand_id
1 'polypeptide(L)'
;MTNEQIEKFVASRKTAVSIHFKDRQPVSGVFIQLADFVELRSKNLWRVVSSKNIEEWNKTHDQNLSRIFNGMSFTRISEEK
;
A
#
# COMPACT_ATOMS: atom_id res chain seq x y z
N MET A 1 -7.48 0.13 10.38
CA MET A 1 -6.33 -0.08 11.31
C MET A 1 -5.79 1.27 11.78
N THR A 2 -4.99 1.33 12.85
CA THR A 2 -4.29 2.58 13.22
C THR A 2 -3.11 2.83 12.28
N ASN A 3 -2.77 4.11 12.09
CA ASN A 3 -1.64 4.54 11.26
C ASN A 3 -0.34 3.84 11.67
N GLU A 4 -0.04 3.81 12.96
CA GLU A 4 1.17 3.19 13.51
C GLU A 4 1.28 1.70 13.21
N GLN A 5 0.17 0.96 13.20
CA GLN A 5 0.17 -0.46 12.85
C GLN A 5 0.51 -0.68 11.38
N ILE A 6 -0.04 0.16 10.50
CA ILE A 6 0.22 0.08 9.07
C ILE A 6 1.67 0.50 8.81
N GLU A 7 2.15 1.57 9.43
CA GLU A 7 3.56 1.97 9.33
C GLU A 7 4.49 0.84 9.75
N LYS A 8 4.29 0.25 10.94
CA LYS A 8 5.15 -0.85 11.39
C LYS A 8 5.18 -1.99 10.37
N PHE A 9 4.05 -2.26 9.72
CA PHE A 9 3.96 -3.27 8.68
C PHE A 9 4.77 -2.89 7.43
N VAL A 10 4.61 -1.65 6.94
CA VAL A 10 5.31 -1.13 5.76
C VAL A 10 6.82 -0.99 6.01
N ALA A 11 7.23 -0.52 7.20
CA ALA A 11 8.62 -0.37 7.58
C ALA A 11 9.31 -1.73 7.74
N SER A 12 8.60 -2.74 8.22
CA SER A 12 9.16 -4.07 8.43
C SER A 12 9.25 -4.90 7.15
N ARG A 13 8.43 -4.63 6.12
CA ARG A 13 8.30 -5.52 4.95
C ARG A 13 8.21 -4.76 3.62
N LYS A 14 9.04 -5.19 2.66
CA LYS A 14 9.06 -4.71 1.27
C LYS A 14 8.42 -5.67 0.27
N THR A 15 7.76 -6.71 0.76
CA THR A 15 7.18 -7.79 -0.04
C THR A 15 5.73 -7.51 -0.45
N ALA A 16 5.22 -8.29 -1.41
CA ALA A 16 3.82 -8.23 -1.80
C ALA A 16 2.92 -8.57 -0.61
N VAL A 17 1.89 -7.75 -0.43
CA VAL A 17 0.93 -7.85 0.66
C VAL A 17 -0.49 -7.83 0.09
N SER A 18 -1.37 -8.56 0.74
CA SER A 18 -2.80 -8.56 0.46
C SER A 18 -3.53 -7.71 1.51
N ILE A 19 -4.05 -6.58 1.04
CA ILE A 19 -4.77 -5.60 1.86
C ILE A 19 -6.25 -5.88 1.73
N HIS A 20 -6.89 -6.23 2.84
CA HIS A 20 -8.32 -6.45 2.94
C HIS A 20 -9.00 -5.17 3.40
N PHE A 21 -10.15 -4.90 2.82
CA PHE A 21 -10.95 -3.72 3.09
C PHE A 21 -12.30 -4.13 3.68
N LYS A 22 -12.96 -3.18 4.34
CA LYS A 22 -14.31 -3.41 4.88
C LYS A 22 -15.38 -3.46 3.78
N ASP A 23 -15.20 -2.65 2.74
CA ASP A 23 -16.25 -2.29 1.79
C ASP A 23 -15.96 -2.79 0.36
N ARG A 24 -14.82 -3.45 0.13
CA ARG A 24 -14.39 -3.86 -1.21
C ARG A 24 -13.50 -5.09 -1.19
N GLN A 25 -13.26 -5.63 -2.39
CA GLN A 25 -12.38 -6.77 -2.60
C GLN A 25 -10.94 -6.48 -2.12
N PRO A 26 -10.26 -7.49 -1.56
CA PRO A 26 -8.87 -7.36 -1.17
C PRO A 26 -8.00 -7.04 -2.38
N VAL A 27 -6.97 -6.23 -2.15
CA VAL A 27 -6.02 -5.83 -3.18
C VAL A 27 -4.65 -6.35 -2.80
N SER A 28 -4.03 -7.08 -3.71
CA SER A 28 -2.65 -7.51 -3.61
C SER A 28 -1.71 -6.52 -4.31
N GLY A 29 -0.63 -6.16 -3.62
CA GLY A 29 0.35 -5.22 -4.13
C GLY A 29 1.47 -4.92 -3.14
N VAL A 30 2.30 -3.94 -3.48
CA VAL A 30 3.42 -3.49 -2.65
C VAL A 30 3.22 -2.03 -2.24
N PHE A 31 3.44 -1.75 -0.96
CA PHE A 31 3.46 -0.38 -0.46
C PHE A 31 4.69 0.35 -0.98
N ILE A 32 4.49 1.54 -1.56
CA ILE A 32 5.59 2.37 -2.06
C ILE A 32 5.74 3.63 -1.22
N GLN A 33 6.99 4.04 -1.03
CA GLN A 33 7.36 5.26 -0.33
C GLN A 33 7.98 6.21 -1.34
N LEU A 34 7.31 7.35 -1.57
CA LEU A 34 7.78 8.42 -2.45
C LEU A 34 7.96 9.70 -1.62
N ALA A 35 8.31 10.81 -2.27
CA ALA A 35 8.49 12.11 -1.61
C ALA A 35 7.26 12.56 -0.79
N ASP A 36 6.06 12.18 -1.24
CA ASP A 36 4.78 12.46 -0.59
C ASP A 36 4.43 11.50 0.57
N PHE A 37 5.29 10.53 0.90
CA PHE A 37 5.03 9.54 1.94
C PHE A 37 4.70 10.16 3.30
N VAL A 38 5.44 11.19 3.72
CA VAL A 38 5.23 11.85 5.03
C VAL A 38 3.85 12.50 5.09
N GLU A 39 3.42 13.16 4.01
CA GLU A 39 2.12 13.82 3.94
C GLU A 39 0.98 12.80 3.89
N LEU A 40 1.12 11.77 3.05
CA LEU A 40 0.13 10.69 2.94
C LEU A 40 -0.02 9.97 4.28
N ARG A 41 1.10 9.61 4.91
CA ARG A 41 1.09 8.99 6.23
C ARG A 41 0.37 9.86 7.24
N SER A 42 0.61 11.17 7.31
CA SER A 42 -0.10 12.06 8.25
C SER A 42 -1.63 11.99 8.10
N LYS A 43 -2.11 11.77 6.87
CA LYS A 43 -3.55 11.61 6.54
C LYS A 43 -4.06 10.16 6.59
N ASN A 44 -3.22 9.22 7.06
CA ASN A 44 -3.49 7.77 7.00
C ASN A 44 -3.78 7.27 5.58
N LEU A 45 -3.09 7.83 4.60
CA LEU A 45 -3.13 7.43 3.20
C LEU A 45 -1.88 6.62 2.87
N TRP A 46 -2.05 5.59 2.05
CA TRP A 46 -0.99 4.67 1.69
C TRP A 46 -1.02 4.39 0.20
N ARG A 47 0.11 4.60 -0.48
CA ARG A 47 0.26 4.21 -1.89
C ARG A 47 0.61 2.75 -2.01
N VAL A 48 -0.11 2.08 -2.89
CA VAL A 48 0.08 0.66 -3.19
C VAL A 48 0.10 0.47 -4.69
N VAL A 49 1.14 -0.18 -5.18
CA VAL A 49 1.21 -0.64 -6.56
C VAL A 49 0.67 -2.05 -6.60
N SER A 50 -0.33 -2.31 -7.44
CA SER A 50 -0.88 -3.67 -7.57
C SER A 50 0.19 -4.62 -8.14
N SER A 51 0.16 -5.89 -7.72
CA SER A 51 1.10 -6.91 -8.22
C SER A 51 1.12 -6.98 -9.75
N LYS A 52 -0.01 -6.69 -10.43
CA LYS A 52 -0.12 -6.63 -11.89
C LYS A 52 0.70 -5.50 -12.54
N ASN A 53 0.88 -4.40 -11.84
CA ASN A 53 1.55 -3.20 -12.36
C ASN A 53 2.98 -3.07 -11.82
N ILE A 54 3.43 -4.02 -10.98
CA ILE A 54 4.71 -3.88 -10.28
C ILE A 54 5.91 -3.96 -11.24
N GLU A 55 5.81 -4.78 -12.28
CA GLU A 55 6.84 -4.87 -13.32
C GLU A 55 6.97 -3.56 -14.11
N GLU A 56 5.83 -2.95 -14.45
CA GLU A 56 5.80 -1.71 -15.19
C GLU A 56 6.24 -0.53 -14.31
N TRP A 57 5.86 -0.52 -13.03
CA TRP A 57 6.33 0.44 -12.03
C TRP A 57 7.84 0.38 -11.85
N ASN A 58 8.44 -0.82 -11.77
CA ASN A 58 9.90 -0.96 -11.67
C ASN A 58 10.64 -0.39 -12.89
N LYS A 59 10.02 -0.43 -14.08
CA LYS A 59 10.61 0.10 -15.31
C LYS A 59 10.43 1.61 -15.46
N THR A 60 9.23 2.10 -15.17
CA THR A 60 8.81 3.47 -15.51
C THR A 60 8.81 4.42 -14.32
N HIS A 61 8.67 3.90 -13.10
CA HIS A 61 8.36 4.67 -11.90
C HIS A 61 7.15 5.59 -12.09
N ASP A 62 6.18 5.17 -12.91
CA ASP A 62 4.99 5.96 -13.23
C ASP A 62 3.96 5.92 -12.09
N GLN A 63 3.72 7.08 -11.46
CA GLN A 63 2.86 7.17 -10.29
C GLN A 63 1.41 6.76 -10.57
N ASN A 64 0.97 6.77 -11.84
CA ASN A 64 -0.36 6.32 -12.26
C ASN A 64 -0.57 4.82 -12.06
N LEU A 65 0.50 4.04 -11.95
CA LEU A 65 0.46 2.60 -11.67
C LEU A 65 0.22 2.29 -10.21
N SER A 66 0.38 3.28 -9.33
CA SER A 66 0.06 3.22 -7.92
C SER A 66 -1.36 3.72 -7.65
N ARG A 67 -2.01 3.16 -6.63
CA ARG A 67 -3.26 3.70 -6.09
C ARG A 67 -3.07 4.10 -4.65
N ILE A 68 -3.66 5.23 -4.29
CA ILE A 68 -3.72 5.71 -2.91
C ILE A 68 -4.94 5.07 -2.25
N PHE A 69 -4.73 4.52 -1.07
CA PHE A 69 -5.79 3.92 -0.27
C PHE A 69 -5.80 4.50 1.14
N ASN A 70 -6.99 4.64 1.70
CA ASN A 70 -7.17 5.10 3.07
C ASN A 70 -7.00 3.93 4.04
N GLY A 71 -6.02 4.04 4.94
CA GLY A 71 -5.71 3.06 5.97
C GLY A 71 -6.84 2.85 6.99
N MET A 72 -7.78 3.80 7.10
CA MET A 72 -9.01 3.60 7.89
C MET A 72 -9.89 2.50 7.30
N SER A 73 -9.91 2.35 5.98
CA SER A 73 -10.69 1.30 5.30
C SER A 73 -10.06 -0.09 5.43
N PHE A 74 -8.81 -0.18 5.90
CA PHE A 74 -8.08 -1.44 6.01
C PHE A 74 -8.61 -2.23 7.20
N THR A 75 -9.11 -3.43 6.92
CA THR A 75 -9.55 -4.39 7.93
C THR A 75 -8.44 -5.36 8.32
N ARG A 76 -7.60 -5.77 7.35
CA ARG A 76 -6.48 -6.68 7.57
C ARG A 76 -5.40 -6.49 6.52
N ILE A 77 -4.14 -6.60 6.90
CA ILE A 77 -3.00 -6.71 5.98
C ILE A 77 -2.36 -8.07 6.23
N SER A 78 -2.20 -8.85 5.18
CA SER A 78 -1.53 -10.15 5.21
C SER A 78 -0.43 -10.16 4.17
N GLU A 79 0.57 -11.01 4.35
CA GLU A 79 1.57 -11.24 3.30
C GLU A 79 0.97 -12.09 2.18
N GLU A 80 1.30 -11.76 0.95
CA GLU A 80 1.05 -12.65 -0.19
C GLU A 80 2.12 -13.75 -0.14
N LYS A 81 1.71 -14.96 0.24
CA LYS A 81 2.58 -16.15 0.31
C LYS A 81 2.84 -16.74 -1.06
#